data_AF-A0A9D6ZM17-F1
#
_entry.id   AF-A0A9D6ZM17-F1
#
_cell.length_a   1.000
_cell.length_b   1.000
_cell.length_c   1.000
_cell.angle_alpha   90.00
_cell.angle_beta   90.00
_cell.angle_gamma   90.00
#
_symmetry.space_group_name_H-M   'P 1'
#
loop_
_entity.id
_entity.type
_entity.pdbx_description
1 polymer ?
#
loop_
_entity_poly.entity_id
_entity_poly.type
_entity_poly.pdbx_seq_one_letter_code
_entity_poly.pdbx_strand_id
1 'polypeptide(L)'
;MVRIHISMNFTHEPLKRTPVSLVLDTDPTHPIVGGTDRNGVAVFDIPPASGKVVIAGSTRFQGRLDGDIEIGLWSLTDGDAVDDRGAPGVGGGSTAYPNMKTRALKVNDHEILTDSEGYLVDLADWSEDFVRAEAAYEGLELTSQHWEVIRFLRSRYESHQVQANVREIIKHFRKVWGEEQGSNRYLHDIFPRGGPQKQGNRLAGLLRTKGEH
;
A
#
# COMPACT_ATOMS: atom_id res chain seq x y z
N MET A 1 5.35 -29.16 18.79
CA MET A 1 5.50 -27.72 19.06
C MET A 1 5.74 -27.00 17.75
N VAL A 2 4.88 -26.04 17.45
CA VAL A 2 4.91 -25.21 16.22
C VAL A 2 5.37 -23.81 16.60
N ARG A 3 6.28 -23.23 15.82
CA ARG A 3 6.73 -21.84 15.99
C ARG A 3 6.45 -21.07 14.72
N ILE A 4 5.72 -19.96 14.84
CA ILE A 4 5.43 -19.06 13.73
C ILE A 4 6.32 -17.84 13.90
N HIS A 5 7.27 -17.66 13.00
CA HIS A 5 8.14 -16.50 12.93
C HIS A 5 7.49 -15.48 12.01
N ILE A 6 7.21 -14.30 12.55
CA ILE A 6 6.54 -13.22 11.83
C ILE A 6 7.47 -12.03 11.76
N SER A 7 7.79 -11.62 10.53
CA SER A 7 8.58 -10.43 10.25
C SER A 7 7.97 -9.61 9.13
N MET A 8 8.36 -8.35 9.03
CA MET A 8 8.06 -7.55 7.84
C MET A 8 8.96 -8.01 6.69
N ASN A 9 8.39 -8.27 5.51
CA ASN A 9 9.15 -8.70 4.34
C ASN A 9 10.22 -7.69 3.89
N PHE A 10 10.04 -6.41 4.22
CA PHE A 10 10.92 -5.35 3.73
C PHE A 10 12.00 -4.92 4.72
N THR A 11 11.64 -4.67 5.99
CA THR A 11 12.65 -4.33 7.00
C THR A 11 13.32 -5.57 7.58
N HIS A 12 12.77 -6.76 7.31
CA HIS A 12 13.09 -8.00 8.02
C HIS A 12 12.96 -7.87 9.55
N GLU A 13 12.26 -6.83 10.03
CA GLU A 13 12.07 -6.62 11.45
C GLU A 13 11.01 -7.59 11.98
N PRO A 14 11.26 -8.20 13.15
CA PRO A 14 10.30 -9.08 13.78
C PRO A 14 9.07 -8.30 14.24
N LEU A 15 7.89 -8.81 13.92
CA LEU A 15 6.63 -8.20 14.30
C LEU A 15 6.18 -8.67 15.67
N LYS A 16 6.18 -7.74 16.63
CA LYS A 16 5.96 -8.01 18.06
C LYS A 16 4.48 -7.88 18.42
N ARG A 17 4.00 -8.72 19.36
CA ARG A 17 2.61 -8.71 19.87
C ARG A 17 1.55 -8.86 18.76
N THR A 18 1.92 -9.45 17.65
CA THR A 18 1.02 -9.72 16.53
C THR A 18 0.12 -10.89 16.89
N PRO A 19 -1.22 -10.73 16.86
CA PRO A 19 -2.13 -11.84 17.11
C PRO A 19 -2.03 -12.90 16.01
N VAL A 20 -1.90 -14.16 16.41
CA VAL A 20 -1.79 -15.33 15.53
C VAL A 20 -2.85 -16.34 15.92
N SER A 21 -3.58 -16.87 14.96
CA SER A 21 -4.56 -17.94 15.19
C SER A 21 -4.22 -19.14 14.32
N LEU A 22 -4.15 -20.33 14.92
CA LEU A 22 -4.07 -21.60 14.20
C LEU A 22 -5.47 -22.19 14.07
N VAL A 23 -5.90 -22.44 12.84
CA VAL A 23 -7.15 -23.16 12.54
C VAL A 23 -6.77 -24.55 12.08
N LEU A 24 -7.03 -25.57 12.89
CA LEU A 24 -6.72 -26.95 12.53
C LEU A 24 -7.80 -27.51 11.60
N ASP A 25 -7.41 -28.27 10.58
CA ASP A 25 -8.37 -28.88 9.65
C ASP A 25 -9.30 -29.88 10.36
N THR A 26 -8.84 -30.49 11.46
CA THR A 26 -9.61 -31.43 12.29
C THR A 26 -10.61 -30.74 13.21
N ASP A 27 -10.40 -29.46 13.53
CA ASP A 27 -11.29 -28.66 14.38
C ASP A 27 -11.25 -27.19 13.95
N PRO A 28 -11.93 -26.85 12.84
CA PRO A 28 -11.92 -25.48 12.32
C PRO A 28 -12.73 -24.51 13.19
N THR A 29 -13.54 -25.02 14.13
CA THR A 29 -14.42 -24.21 14.99
C THR A 29 -13.73 -23.67 16.24
N HIS A 30 -12.60 -24.26 16.64
CA HIS A 30 -11.85 -23.84 17.83
C HIS A 30 -10.42 -23.44 17.46
N PRO A 31 -10.22 -22.21 16.93
CA PRO A 31 -8.89 -21.72 16.62
C PRO A 31 -8.06 -21.55 17.88
N ILE A 32 -6.79 -21.94 17.80
CA ILE A 32 -5.82 -21.77 18.88
C ILE A 32 -5.15 -20.42 18.69
N VAL A 33 -5.38 -19.49 19.62
CA VAL A 33 -4.90 -18.12 19.53
C VAL A 33 -3.63 -17.92 20.38
N GLY A 34 -2.68 -17.18 19.83
CA GLY A 34 -1.45 -16.77 20.48
C GLY A 34 -1.03 -15.39 20.00
N GLY A 35 0.13 -14.94 20.46
CA GLY A 35 0.74 -13.70 20.01
C GLY A 35 2.24 -13.84 19.91
N THR A 36 2.85 -13.05 19.03
CA THR A 36 4.31 -13.03 18.89
C THR A 36 4.99 -12.35 20.08
N ASP A 37 6.15 -12.86 20.44
CA ASP A 37 7.02 -12.26 21.45
C ASP A 37 7.82 -11.06 20.89
N ARG A 38 8.87 -10.64 21.63
CA ARG A 38 9.75 -9.54 21.20
C ARG A 38 10.62 -9.86 19.97
N ASN A 39 10.75 -11.13 19.62
CA ASN A 39 11.52 -11.60 18.48
C ASN A 39 10.62 -11.98 17.31
N GLY A 40 9.31 -11.68 17.39
CA GLY A 40 8.37 -11.98 16.33
C GLY A 40 7.91 -13.43 16.30
N VAL A 41 8.11 -14.20 17.38
CA VAL A 41 7.82 -15.64 17.40
C VAL A 41 6.56 -15.92 18.22
N ALA A 42 5.58 -16.57 17.61
CA ALA A 42 4.44 -17.15 18.30
C ALA A 42 4.63 -18.67 18.44
N VAL A 43 4.52 -19.18 19.67
CA VAL A 43 4.78 -20.60 19.97
C VAL A 43 3.48 -21.29 20.37
N PHE A 44 3.20 -22.42 19.74
CA PHE A 44 2.02 -23.24 19.99
C PHE A 44 2.44 -24.66 20.38
N ASP A 45 2.05 -25.08 21.59
CA ASP A 45 2.32 -26.43 22.07
C ASP A 45 1.23 -27.40 21.58
N ILE A 46 1.31 -27.73 20.30
CA ILE A 46 0.43 -28.70 19.64
C ILE A 46 1.27 -29.81 18.97
N PRO A 47 0.70 -31.02 18.82
CA PRO A 47 1.26 -32.04 17.95
C PRO A 47 1.22 -31.60 16.47
N PRO A 48 2.06 -32.18 15.60
CA PRO A 48 2.02 -31.89 14.17
C PRO A 48 0.62 -32.11 13.59
N ALA A 49 0.12 -31.13 12.85
CA ALA A 49 -1.23 -31.14 12.29
C ALA A 49 -1.26 -30.52 10.89
N SER A 50 -2.42 -30.53 10.24
CA SER A 50 -2.69 -29.73 9.04
C SER A 50 -3.67 -28.62 9.39
N GLY A 51 -3.51 -27.45 8.79
CA GLY A 51 -4.37 -26.32 9.06
C GLY A 51 -3.91 -25.02 8.43
N LYS A 52 -4.40 -23.93 8.99
CA LYS A 52 -4.13 -22.55 8.55
C LYS A 52 -3.53 -21.73 9.67
N VAL A 53 -2.64 -20.81 9.30
CA VAL A 53 -2.19 -19.72 10.16
C VAL A 53 -2.89 -18.46 9.70
N VAL A 54 -3.65 -17.85 10.60
CA VAL A 54 -4.38 -16.60 10.39
C VAL A 54 -3.69 -15.50 11.20
N ILE A 55 -3.34 -14.40 10.54
CA ILE A 55 -2.71 -13.24 11.17
C ILE A 55 -3.48 -12.00 10.73
N ALA A 56 -3.87 -11.18 11.70
CA ALA A 56 -4.69 -9.98 11.48
C ALA A 56 -6.00 -10.24 10.70
N GLY A 57 -6.56 -11.45 10.81
CA GLY A 57 -7.82 -11.84 10.17
C GLY A 57 -7.68 -12.48 8.78
N SER A 58 -6.51 -12.43 8.15
CA SER A 58 -6.26 -13.10 6.87
C SER A 58 -5.46 -14.39 7.03
N THR A 59 -5.79 -15.39 6.21
CA THR A 59 -5.00 -16.63 6.14
C THR A 59 -3.66 -16.34 5.47
N ARG A 60 -2.56 -16.53 6.19
CA ARG A 60 -1.19 -16.26 5.70
C ARG A 60 -0.39 -17.51 5.36
N PHE A 61 -0.81 -18.66 5.88
CA PHE A 61 -0.25 -19.96 5.56
C PHE A 61 -1.35 -21.02 5.62
N GLN A 62 -1.27 -22.01 4.73
CA GLN A 62 -2.11 -23.20 4.78
C GLN A 62 -1.26 -24.43 4.43
N GLY A 63 -1.33 -25.45 5.26
CA GLY A 63 -0.58 -26.69 5.06
C GLY A 63 -0.22 -27.37 6.38
N ARG A 64 0.91 -28.07 6.38
CA ARG A 64 1.42 -28.77 7.56
C ARG A 64 1.91 -27.78 8.62
N LEU A 65 1.35 -27.87 9.81
CA LEU A 65 1.74 -27.12 11.00
C LEU A 65 2.69 -27.98 11.83
N ASP A 66 3.99 -27.83 11.59
CA ASP A 66 5.05 -28.58 12.27
C ASP A 66 6.36 -27.79 12.25
N GLY A 67 7.12 -27.82 13.34
CA GLY A 67 8.40 -27.10 13.45
C GLY A 67 8.28 -25.58 13.32
N ASP A 68 9.24 -24.98 12.63
CA ASP A 68 9.34 -23.54 12.41
C ASP A 68 8.73 -23.15 11.05
N ILE A 69 7.82 -22.17 11.07
CA ILE A 69 7.13 -21.63 9.90
C ILE A 69 7.42 -20.14 9.82
N GLU A 70 8.07 -19.74 8.74
CA GLU A 70 8.39 -18.34 8.44
C GLU A 70 7.24 -17.69 7.68
N ILE A 71 6.72 -16.58 8.21
CA ILE A 71 5.65 -15.80 7.59
C ILE A 71 6.09 -14.34 7.53
N GLY A 72 6.42 -13.90 6.32
CA GLY A 72 6.67 -12.49 6.04
C GLY A 72 5.38 -11.73 5.74
N LEU A 73 5.12 -10.66 6.47
CA LEU A 73 4.00 -9.75 6.22
C LEU A 73 4.47 -8.52 5.44
N TRP A 74 3.62 -8.01 4.55
CA TRP A 74 3.84 -6.75 3.86
C TRP A 74 3.23 -5.57 4.62
N SER A 75 2.17 -5.81 5.40
CA SER A 75 1.59 -4.88 6.36
C SER A 75 0.94 -5.59 7.54
N LEU A 76 0.80 -4.87 8.65
CA LEU A 76 0.02 -5.26 9.82
C LEU A 76 -1.50 -5.28 9.55
N THR A 77 -1.98 -4.59 8.51
CA THR A 77 -3.41 -4.33 8.26
C THR A 77 -4.04 -5.15 7.13
N ASP A 78 -3.35 -6.11 6.48
CA ASP A 78 -4.08 -7.00 5.54
C ASP A 78 -4.95 -8.00 6.34
N GLY A 79 -6.14 -7.53 6.69
CA GLY A 79 -7.36 -8.33 6.71
C GLY A 79 -7.97 -8.28 5.31
N ASP A 80 -8.69 -9.33 4.90
CA ASP A 80 -9.27 -9.46 3.56
C ASP A 80 -10.21 -8.27 3.23
N ALA A 81 -9.65 -7.22 2.64
CA ALA A 81 -10.37 -6.16 1.96
C ALA A 81 -10.38 -6.47 0.45
N VAL A 82 -11.02 -7.58 0.09
CA VAL A 82 -11.52 -7.76 -1.27
C VAL A 82 -12.93 -7.16 -1.29
N ASP A 83 -13.05 -5.88 -1.62
CA ASP A 83 -14.26 -5.39 -2.29
C ASP A 83 -13.86 -5.09 -3.73
N ASP A 84 -14.49 -5.79 -4.69
CA ASP A 84 -14.35 -5.66 -6.14
C ASP A 84 -14.84 -4.29 -6.69
N ARG A 85 -14.86 -3.27 -5.84
CA ARG A 85 -15.29 -1.91 -6.13
C ARG A 85 -14.29 -0.89 -5.59
N GLY A 86 -13.02 -1.01 -5.97
CA GLY A 86 -12.08 0.12 -6.07
C GLY A 86 -12.06 1.14 -4.92
N ALA A 87 -12.32 0.72 -3.69
CA ALA A 87 -12.31 1.57 -2.51
C ALA A 87 -11.74 0.76 -1.34
N PRO A 88 -10.50 1.03 -0.88
CA PRO A 88 -10.11 0.66 0.46
C PRO A 88 -10.68 1.70 1.43
N GLY A 89 -11.22 1.20 2.53
CA GLY A 89 -11.64 2.02 3.65
C GLY A 89 -10.52 2.93 4.15
N VAL A 90 -10.93 4.03 4.77
CA VAL A 90 -10.07 4.98 5.47
C VAL A 90 -9.21 4.21 6.49
N GLY A 91 -7.96 3.98 6.15
CA GLY A 91 -6.95 3.33 6.97
C GLY A 91 -5.69 3.13 6.14
N GLY A 92 -4.53 3.44 6.71
CA GLY A 92 -3.21 3.16 6.12
C GLY A 92 -3.09 1.66 5.81
N GLY A 93 -3.51 1.31 4.61
CA GLY A 93 -3.55 -0.04 4.09
C GLY A 93 -2.44 -0.16 3.06
N SER A 94 -1.62 -1.18 3.23
CA SER A 94 -0.62 -1.53 2.23
C SER A 94 -1.31 -1.92 0.93
N THR A 95 -0.74 -1.46 -0.17
CA THR A 95 -1.15 -1.74 -1.54
C THR A 95 -0.47 -3.00 -2.07
N ALA A 96 0.34 -3.67 -1.24
CA ALA A 96 1.11 -4.84 -1.62
C ALA A 96 0.24 -6.02 -2.06
N TYR A 97 0.62 -6.66 -3.16
CA TYR A 97 0.02 -7.89 -3.66
C TYR A 97 1.10 -8.95 -3.95
N PRO A 98 0.75 -10.25 -4.01
CA PRO A 98 1.72 -11.30 -4.27
C PRO A 98 2.53 -11.05 -5.55
N ASN A 99 3.86 -11.18 -5.46
CA ASN A 99 4.82 -10.93 -6.55
C ASN A 99 4.93 -9.47 -7.03
N MET A 100 4.42 -8.51 -6.26
CA MET A 100 4.67 -7.09 -6.53
C MET A 100 6.17 -6.80 -6.51
N LYS A 101 6.68 -6.21 -7.60
CA LYS A 101 8.04 -5.67 -7.63
C LYS A 101 8.04 -4.33 -6.92
N THR A 102 8.80 -4.23 -5.84
CA THR A 102 8.95 -3.00 -5.07
C THR A 102 10.29 -2.33 -5.35
N ARG A 103 10.35 -1.04 -5.04
CA ARG A 103 11.55 -0.20 -5.07
C ARG A 103 11.60 0.60 -3.78
N ALA A 104 12.79 0.68 -3.17
CA ALA A 104 13.04 1.58 -2.06
C ALA A 104 13.45 2.96 -2.60
N LEU A 105 12.76 4.00 -2.13
CA LEU A 105 13.05 5.39 -2.42
C LEU A 105 13.57 6.04 -1.13
N LYS A 106 14.79 6.59 -1.17
CA LYS A 106 15.35 7.32 -0.03
C LYS A 106 14.67 8.69 0.10
N VAL A 107 14.01 8.92 1.23
CA VAL A 107 13.33 10.17 1.57
C VAL A 107 13.85 10.63 2.92
N ASN A 108 14.65 11.70 2.91
CA ASN A 108 15.44 12.14 4.06
C ASN A 108 16.33 10.99 4.60
N ASP A 109 16.16 10.62 5.88
CA ASP A 109 16.89 9.54 6.56
C ASP A 109 16.12 8.21 6.59
N HIS A 110 15.01 8.11 5.85
CA HIS A 110 14.15 6.93 5.80
C HIS A 110 14.03 6.38 4.38
N GLU A 111 13.68 5.09 4.27
CA GLU A 111 13.34 4.46 3.00
C GLU A 111 11.83 4.29 2.92
N ILE A 112 11.24 4.79 1.83
CA ILE A 112 9.82 4.63 1.51
C ILE A 112 9.71 3.61 0.38
N LEU A 113 8.76 2.68 0.50
CA LEU A 113 8.56 1.67 -0.52
C LEU A 113 7.52 2.11 -1.54
N THR A 114 7.87 1.92 -2.80
CA THR A 114 6.95 2.06 -3.93
C THR A 114 6.87 0.75 -4.72
N ASP A 115 5.84 0.62 -5.54
CA ASP A 115 5.81 -0.35 -6.62
C ASP A 115 6.83 0.03 -7.73
N SER A 116 6.96 -0.83 -8.74
CA SER A 116 7.84 -0.59 -9.88
C SER A 116 7.45 0.62 -10.75
N GLU A 117 6.20 1.10 -10.65
CA GLU A 117 5.72 2.29 -11.33
C GLU A 117 5.82 3.56 -10.45
N GLY A 118 6.23 3.43 -9.18
CA GLY A 118 6.41 4.50 -8.20
C GLY A 118 5.20 4.80 -7.30
N TYR A 119 4.16 3.96 -7.31
CA TYR A 119 3.03 4.10 -6.38
C TYR A 119 3.41 3.62 -4.98
N LEU A 120 3.00 4.33 -3.94
CA LEU A 120 3.29 3.97 -2.56
C LEU A 120 2.77 2.57 -2.21
N VAL A 121 3.63 1.78 -1.55
CA VAL A 121 3.21 0.54 -0.91
C VAL A 121 2.36 0.85 0.30
N ASP A 122 2.73 1.80 1.15
CA ASP A 122 1.87 2.31 2.23
C ASP A 122 1.45 3.76 1.93
N LEU A 123 0.15 4.01 1.81
CA LEU A 123 -0.39 5.35 1.57
C LEU A 123 -0.09 6.32 2.73
N ALA A 124 0.17 5.79 3.93
CA ALA A 124 0.56 6.58 5.10
C ALA A 124 1.98 7.17 4.99
N ASP A 125 2.83 6.61 4.12
CA ASP A 125 4.19 7.13 3.88
C ASP A 125 4.19 8.41 3.04
N TRP A 126 3.03 8.85 2.54
CA TRP A 126 2.97 10.07 1.75
C TRP A 126 3.39 11.30 2.57
N SER A 127 4.31 12.06 2.00
CA SER A 127 4.76 13.35 2.50
C SER A 127 5.16 14.24 1.33
N GLU A 128 5.30 15.54 1.55
CA GLU A 128 5.85 16.42 0.51
C GLU A 128 7.30 16.03 0.16
N ASP A 129 8.06 15.45 1.10
CA ASP A 129 9.42 14.99 0.82
C ASP A 129 9.44 13.74 -0.06
N PHE A 130 8.46 12.85 0.12
CA PHE A 130 8.22 11.76 -0.83
C PHE A 130 7.96 12.31 -2.24
N VAL A 131 7.08 13.31 -2.38
CA VAL A 131 6.78 13.94 -3.68
C VAL A 131 8.05 14.47 -4.34
N ARG A 132 8.91 15.15 -3.58
CA ARG A 132 10.18 15.69 -4.08
C ARG A 132 11.14 14.58 -4.52
N ALA A 133 11.30 13.54 -3.70
CA ALA A 133 12.17 12.43 -4.00
C ALA A 133 11.70 11.63 -5.23
N GLU A 134 10.39 11.36 -5.33
CA GLU A 134 9.82 10.63 -6.45
C GLU A 134 9.92 11.48 -7.73
N ALA A 135 9.55 12.77 -7.68
CA ALA A 135 9.68 13.65 -8.83
C ALA A 135 11.13 13.76 -9.32
N ALA A 136 12.11 13.87 -8.41
CA ALA A 136 13.53 13.87 -8.77
C ALA A 136 13.95 12.55 -9.42
N TYR A 137 13.50 11.40 -8.90
CA TYR A 137 13.73 10.09 -9.52
C TYR A 137 13.14 10.03 -10.95
N GLU A 138 11.98 10.64 -11.16
CA GLU A 138 11.31 10.68 -12.46
C GLU A 138 11.88 11.72 -13.43
N GLY A 139 12.84 12.53 -13.00
CA GLY A 139 13.37 13.65 -13.78
C GLY A 139 12.35 14.79 -13.97
N LEU A 140 11.38 14.92 -13.05
CA LEU A 140 10.36 15.96 -13.06
C LEU A 140 10.77 17.13 -12.14
N GLU A 141 10.86 18.33 -12.71
CA GLU A 141 11.04 19.56 -11.94
C GLU A 141 9.70 20.05 -11.40
N LEU A 142 9.55 20.08 -10.07
CA LEU A 142 8.30 20.49 -9.43
C LEU A 142 8.15 22.02 -9.41
N THR A 143 7.22 22.52 -10.22
CA THR A 143 6.74 23.92 -10.17
C THR A 143 5.55 24.10 -9.23
N SER A 144 5.12 25.34 -8.98
CA SER A 144 3.93 25.64 -8.19
C SER A 144 2.66 24.97 -8.74
N GLN A 145 2.50 24.89 -10.06
CA GLN A 145 1.35 24.26 -10.69
C GLN A 145 1.31 22.75 -10.47
N HIS A 146 2.47 22.08 -10.40
CA HIS A 146 2.52 20.66 -10.02
C HIS A 146 1.99 20.47 -8.60
N TRP A 147 2.44 21.31 -7.66
CA TRP A 147 1.97 21.26 -6.27
C TRP A 147 0.48 21.51 -6.14
N GLU A 148 -0.07 22.46 -6.88
CA GLU A 148 -1.51 22.72 -6.92
C GLU A 148 -2.31 21.50 -7.40
N VAL A 149 -1.86 20.82 -8.47
CA VAL A 149 -2.51 19.59 -8.95
C VAL A 149 -2.39 18.45 -7.95
N ILE A 150 -1.20 18.21 -7.40
CA ILE A 150 -0.95 17.14 -6.43
C ILE A 150 -1.83 17.33 -5.18
N ARG A 151 -1.88 18.55 -4.63
CA ARG A 151 -2.71 18.88 -3.47
C ARG A 151 -4.21 18.81 -3.79
N PHE A 152 -4.62 19.25 -4.99
CA PHE A 152 -6.01 19.11 -5.44
C PHE A 152 -6.44 17.64 -5.50
N LEU A 153 -5.64 16.77 -6.13
CA LEU A 153 -5.93 15.34 -6.24
C LEU A 153 -6.04 14.69 -4.86
N ARG A 154 -5.09 14.97 -3.97
CA ARG A 154 -5.10 14.44 -2.61
C ARG A 154 -6.32 14.92 -1.81
N SER A 155 -6.62 16.21 -1.83
CA SER A 155 -7.76 16.79 -1.12
C SER A 155 -9.11 16.28 -1.65
N ARG A 156 -9.25 16.10 -2.98
CA ARG A 156 -10.45 15.49 -3.58
C ARG A 156 -10.62 14.04 -3.12
N TYR A 157 -9.53 13.28 -3.07
CA TYR A 157 -9.59 11.90 -2.59
C TYR A 157 -9.96 11.85 -1.10
N GLU A 158 -9.35 12.68 -0.26
CA GLU A 158 -9.68 12.75 1.18
C GLU A 158 -11.16 13.09 1.42
N SER A 159 -11.72 14.02 0.64
CA SER A 159 -13.10 14.49 0.84
C SER A 159 -14.19 13.60 0.21
N HIS A 160 -13.89 12.89 -0.87
CA HIS A 160 -14.89 12.08 -1.59
C HIS A 160 -14.61 10.59 -1.62
N GLN A 161 -13.43 10.15 -1.15
CA GLN A 161 -12.95 8.77 -1.23
C GLN A 161 -12.93 8.20 -2.66
N VAL A 162 -12.91 9.09 -3.66
CA VAL A 162 -12.90 8.78 -5.09
C VAL A 162 -11.87 9.66 -5.77
N GLN A 163 -11.02 9.06 -6.60
CA GLN A 163 -10.01 9.80 -7.37
C GLN A 163 -10.67 10.65 -8.46
N ALA A 164 -10.17 11.87 -8.65
CA ALA A 164 -10.66 12.74 -9.70
C ALA A 164 -10.27 12.18 -11.08
N ASN A 165 -11.23 12.11 -12.00
CA ASN A 165 -10.94 11.75 -13.38
C ASN A 165 -10.38 12.96 -14.17
N VAL A 166 -9.77 12.71 -15.33
CA VAL A 166 -9.14 13.75 -16.17
C VAL A 166 -10.09 14.92 -16.49
N ARG A 167 -11.38 14.65 -16.74
CA ARG A 167 -12.36 15.72 -17.05
C ARG A 167 -12.60 16.63 -15.86
N GLU A 168 -12.62 16.08 -14.64
CA GLU A 168 -12.77 16.87 -13.42
C GLU A 168 -11.53 17.72 -13.15
N ILE A 169 -10.33 17.18 -13.36
CA ILE A 169 -9.06 17.90 -13.23
C ILE A 169 -9.03 19.08 -14.20
N ILE A 170 -9.30 18.85 -15.49
CA ILE A 170 -9.38 19.91 -16.52
C ILE A 170 -10.43 20.95 -16.14
N LYS A 171 -11.63 20.53 -15.74
CA LYS A 171 -12.71 21.47 -15.39
C LYS A 171 -12.33 22.33 -14.19
N HIS A 172 -11.62 21.78 -13.21
CA HIS A 172 -11.12 22.54 -12.07
C HIS A 172 -10.06 23.55 -12.50
N PHE A 173 -8.98 23.08 -13.15
CA PHE A 173 -7.85 23.95 -13.48
C PHE A 173 -8.14 24.94 -14.62
N ARG A 174 -9.14 24.70 -15.47
CA ARG A 174 -9.66 25.74 -16.38
C ARG A 174 -10.26 26.93 -15.64
N LYS A 175 -10.84 26.72 -14.46
CA LYS A 175 -11.38 27.80 -13.63
C LYS A 175 -10.30 28.52 -12.84
N VAL A 176 -9.28 27.79 -12.38
CA VAL A 176 -8.21 28.34 -11.54
C VAL A 176 -7.14 29.04 -12.38
N TRP A 177 -6.75 28.47 -13.52
CA TRP A 177 -5.66 28.95 -14.37
C TRP A 177 -6.08 29.48 -15.74
N GLY A 178 -7.36 29.36 -16.10
CA GLY A 178 -7.88 29.73 -17.42
C GLY A 178 -7.80 28.60 -18.45
N GLU A 179 -8.31 28.85 -19.66
CA GLU A 179 -8.52 27.81 -20.68
C GLU A 179 -7.22 27.17 -21.20
N GLU A 180 -6.16 27.95 -21.33
CA GLU A 180 -4.88 27.52 -21.87
C GLU A 180 -4.14 26.59 -20.90
N GLN A 181 -3.88 27.07 -19.68
CA GLN A 181 -3.15 26.32 -18.65
C GLN A 181 -4.00 25.22 -18.01
N GLY A 182 -5.32 25.36 -17.99
CA GLY A 182 -6.23 24.29 -17.57
C GLY A 182 -6.51 23.23 -18.64
N SER A 183 -5.87 23.31 -19.81
CA SER A 183 -6.14 22.39 -20.93
C SER A 183 -5.56 21.00 -20.69
N ASN A 184 -6.15 19.99 -21.35
CA ASN A 184 -5.62 18.62 -21.35
C ASN A 184 -4.15 18.58 -21.79
N ARG A 185 -3.83 19.33 -22.85
CA ARG A 185 -2.47 19.41 -23.39
C ARG A 185 -1.50 19.93 -22.35
N TYR A 186 -1.80 21.08 -21.74
CA TYR A 186 -0.91 21.68 -20.75
C TYR A 186 -0.69 20.77 -19.53
N LEU A 187 -1.76 20.14 -19.02
CA LEU A 187 -1.64 19.20 -17.90
C LEU A 187 -0.77 17.99 -18.23
N HIS A 188 -0.81 17.50 -19.48
CA HIS A 188 0.08 16.45 -19.95
C HIS A 188 1.51 16.94 -20.21
N ASP A 189 1.69 18.21 -20.57
CA ASP A 189 3.01 18.82 -20.74
C ASP A 189 3.74 18.94 -19.39
N ILE A 190 3.03 19.32 -18.32
CA ILE A 190 3.60 19.38 -16.96
C ILE A 190 3.66 18.00 -16.29
N PHE A 191 2.80 17.04 -16.64
CA PHE A 191 2.89 15.65 -16.16
C PHE A 191 3.20 14.67 -17.31
N PRO A 192 4.45 14.62 -17.81
CA PRO A 192 4.80 13.88 -19.02
C PRO A 192 4.65 12.36 -18.89
N ARG A 193 4.69 11.79 -17.69
CA ARG A 193 4.62 10.32 -17.47
C ARG A 193 3.17 9.83 -17.35
N GLY A 194 2.42 10.00 -18.43
CA GLY A 194 1.04 9.52 -18.52
C GLY A 194 0.01 10.50 -17.96
N GLY A 195 0.34 11.79 -17.84
CA GLY A 195 -0.61 12.84 -17.50
C GLY A 195 -0.92 12.96 -16.00
N PRO A 196 -1.80 13.91 -15.65
CA PRO A 196 -2.17 14.17 -14.26
C PRO A 196 -2.85 12.97 -13.60
N GLN A 197 -3.51 12.08 -14.35
CA GLN A 197 -4.16 10.89 -13.81
C GLN A 197 -3.20 9.74 -13.49
N LYS A 198 -2.02 9.69 -14.11
CA LYS A 198 -1.00 8.66 -13.79
C LYS A 198 0.09 9.23 -12.90
N GLN A 199 0.82 10.21 -13.41
CA GLN A 199 1.93 10.81 -12.67
C GLN A 199 1.45 11.67 -11.51
N GLY A 200 0.40 12.48 -11.73
CA GLY A 200 -0.18 13.31 -10.66
C GLY A 200 -0.76 12.47 -9.53
N ASN A 201 -1.54 11.43 -9.82
CA ASN A 201 -2.09 10.53 -8.80
C ASN A 201 -1.00 9.79 -8.01
N ARG A 202 0.03 9.28 -8.70
CA ARG A 202 1.19 8.66 -8.05
C ARG A 202 1.86 9.61 -7.06
N LEU A 203 2.18 10.83 -7.51
CA LEU A 203 2.80 11.85 -6.65
C LEU A 203 1.87 12.30 -5.51
N ALA A 204 0.56 12.32 -5.73
CA ALA A 204 -0.42 12.59 -4.68
C ALA A 204 -0.56 11.45 -3.64
N GLY A 205 0.18 10.36 -3.81
CA GLY A 205 0.13 9.20 -2.92
C GLY A 205 -1.21 8.49 -3.03
N LEU A 206 -1.80 8.45 -4.22
CA LEU A 206 -3.07 7.80 -4.49
C LEU A 206 -2.83 6.46 -5.19
N LEU A 207 -3.74 5.51 -4.98
CA LEU A 207 -3.67 4.20 -5.61
C LEU A 207 -3.64 4.28 -7.13
N ARG A 208 -2.98 3.30 -7.75
CA ARG A 208 -3.10 3.12 -9.19
C ARG A 208 -4.55 2.78 -9.55
N THR A 209 -5.12 3.51 -10.52
CA THR A 209 -6.41 3.13 -11.11
C THR A 209 -6.25 1.83 -11.91
N LYS A 210 -7.02 0.80 -11.56
CA LYS A 210 -7.15 -0.40 -12.40
C LYS A 210 -8.07 -0.05 -13.58
N GLY A 211 -7.55 0.01 -14.82
CA GLY A 211 -8.42 -0.03 -16.00
C GLY A 211 -8.15 0.89 -17.20
N GLU A 212 -7.03 1.60 -17.31
CA GLU A 212 -6.73 2.35 -18.55
C GLU A 212 -5.56 1.71 -19.30
N HIS A 213 -5.91 0.77 -20.19
CA HIS A 213 -5.10 0.31 -21.32
C HIS A 213 -5.53 1.06 -22.57
#